data_AF-A0A920JZQ6-F1
#
_entry.id   AF-A0A920JZQ6-F1
#
_cell.length_a   1.000
_cell.length_b   1.000
_cell.length_c   1.000
_cell.angle_alpha   90.00
_cell.angle_beta   90.00
_cell.angle_gamma   90.00
#
_symmetry.space_group_name_H-M   'P 1'
#
loop_
_entity.id
_entity.type
_entity.pdbx_description
1 polymer ?
#
loop_
_entity_poly.entity_id
_entity_poly.type
_entity_poly.pdbx_seq_one_letter_code
_entity_poly.pdbx_strand_id
1 'polypeptide(L)'
;MACKSEAIKSAPMTPEIIDGDKLRVSIAESNLTHIANARVWQIERELDEWVLHFIINGRSEKIGAKVLILATGAREYVQPTPGWTLPGVIGLAGATALMKRDLLTPGKRTVVSGTGPLVFFVASEIRRLGGEVAAIVTPNSRADWLRALPSMSYRIDLLRRGFVWVADLLLAGIPIFWRHAIKQIDGETKVQSVKVTKLGNDWSPKGPAHLLEADSVCLGHGLQAASEASQLLGIDVKYQLELGGWVPEVQEDGITKINGLFICGDGAGIRGAAAAEIQGKLAGLSAAKSIRPEVNSSNLALLNSYRRASRFGMAMTGLSIPRKGFQKLITQETIVCRCESLLRCDIENEIETGAATTNAVKSGSRAGMGPCGGKYCQSTIAKIIADRENQSEEKIAPPHLDLLCGLFRHLRFQASLNIQIYKYRNPLRYD
;
A
#
# COMPACT_ATOMS: atom_id res chain seq x y z
N MET A 1 -16.69 -13.40 20.98
CA MET A 1 -15.22 -13.29 21.11
C MET A 1 -14.61 -14.57 20.57
N ALA A 2 -13.94 -14.53 19.41
CA ALA A 2 -13.21 -15.70 18.93
C ALA A 2 -12.08 -16.02 19.92
N CYS A 3 -11.98 -17.27 20.36
CA CYS A 3 -10.91 -17.71 21.26
C CYS A 3 -9.58 -17.51 20.53
N LYS A 4 -8.77 -16.54 20.97
CA LYS A 4 -7.41 -16.33 20.45
C LYS A 4 -6.63 -17.64 20.60
N SER A 5 -5.96 -18.09 19.53
CA SER A 5 -5.12 -19.29 19.54
C SER A 5 -4.05 -19.20 20.65
N GLU A 6 -3.54 -20.34 21.11
CA GLU A 6 -2.53 -20.39 22.17
C GLU A 6 -1.24 -19.65 21.77
N ALA A 7 -0.86 -19.73 20.49
CA ALA A 7 0.21 -18.94 19.88
C ALA A 7 -0.03 -17.42 19.97
N ILE A 8 -1.30 -16.98 19.90
CA ILE A 8 -1.67 -15.57 20.09
C ILE A 8 -1.50 -15.13 21.55
N LYS A 9 -1.72 -16.02 22.51
CA LYS A 9 -1.60 -15.69 23.93
C LYS A 9 -0.15 -15.65 24.42
N SER A 10 0.73 -16.45 23.81
CA SER A 10 2.16 -16.53 24.17
C SER A 10 3.05 -15.54 23.42
N ALA A 11 2.54 -14.86 22.40
CA ALA A 11 3.32 -13.93 21.60
C ALA A 11 3.69 -12.66 22.40
N PRO A 12 4.96 -12.21 22.35
CA PRO A 12 5.38 -10.97 22.99
C PRO A 12 4.55 -9.76 22.53
N MET A 13 4.11 -8.94 23.48
CA MET A 13 3.44 -7.67 23.19
C MET A 13 4.41 -6.68 22.56
N THR A 14 4.01 -6.05 21.44
CA THR A 14 4.77 -4.95 20.84
C THR A 14 4.11 -3.60 21.15
N PRO A 15 4.85 -2.48 21.10
CA PRO A 15 4.27 -1.15 21.24
C PRO A 15 3.10 -0.91 20.29
N GLU A 16 3.18 -1.39 19.05
CA GLU A 16 2.13 -1.23 18.04
C GLU A 16 0.85 -2.00 18.40
N ILE A 17 0.97 -3.16 19.04
CA ILE A 17 -0.20 -3.90 19.54
C ILE A 17 -0.86 -3.11 20.67
N ILE A 18 -0.08 -2.59 21.62
CA ILE A 18 -0.55 -1.80 22.76
C ILE A 18 -1.28 -0.53 22.28
N ASP A 19 -0.66 0.22 21.37
CA ASP A 19 -1.25 1.46 20.85
C ASP A 19 -2.50 1.18 20.01
N GLY A 20 -2.52 0.09 19.25
CA GLY A 20 -3.71 -0.38 18.54
C GLY A 20 -4.84 -0.81 19.48
N ASP A 21 -4.55 -1.45 20.61
CA ASP A 21 -5.54 -1.82 21.62
C ASP A 21 -6.15 -0.58 22.30
N LYS A 22 -5.35 0.44 22.62
CA LYS A 22 -5.85 1.72 23.13
C LYS A 22 -6.87 2.36 22.17
N LEU A 23 -6.58 2.35 20.86
CA LEU A 23 -7.51 2.87 19.86
C LEU A 23 -8.80 2.04 19.78
N ARG A 24 -8.71 0.72 19.85
CA ARG A 24 -9.90 -0.17 19.87
C ARG A 24 -10.77 0.09 21.10
N VAL A 25 -10.17 0.26 22.27
CA VAL A 25 -10.88 0.62 23.52
C VAL A 25 -11.56 1.98 23.35
N SER A 26 -10.85 2.99 22.86
CA SER A 26 -11.43 4.32 22.63
C SER A 26 -12.61 4.29 21.65
N ILE A 27 -12.56 3.48 20.59
CA ILE A 27 -13.69 3.28 19.68
C ILE A 27 -14.86 2.63 20.41
N ALA A 28 -14.61 1.59 21.20
CA ALA A 28 -15.65 0.86 21.94
C ALA A 28 -16.34 1.71 23.02
N GLU A 29 -15.62 2.65 23.63
CA GLU A 29 -16.14 3.58 24.64
C GLU A 29 -16.81 4.83 24.02
N SER A 30 -16.67 5.04 22.71
CA SER A 30 -17.23 6.21 22.02
C SER A 30 -18.68 6.00 21.57
N ASN A 31 -19.37 7.10 21.27
CA ASN A 31 -20.70 7.09 20.65
C ASN A 31 -20.68 6.78 19.14
N LEU A 32 -19.63 6.13 18.64
CA LEU A 32 -19.48 5.76 17.23
C LEU A 32 -20.17 4.43 16.95
N THR A 33 -20.93 4.39 15.86
CA THR A 33 -21.33 3.13 15.22
C THR A 33 -20.16 2.66 14.38
N HIS A 34 -19.53 1.56 14.77
CA HIS A 34 -18.48 0.89 14.02
C HIS A 34 -19.04 -0.34 13.32
N ILE A 35 -18.97 -0.36 11.98
CA ILE A 35 -19.42 -1.48 11.14
C ILE A 35 -18.17 -2.14 10.52
N ALA A 36 -17.74 -3.26 11.10
CA ALA A 36 -16.63 -4.07 10.61
C ALA A 36 -17.08 -5.07 9.54
N ASN A 37 -16.13 -5.63 8.78
CA ASN A 37 -16.38 -6.58 7.68
C ASN A 37 -17.39 -6.08 6.63
N ALA A 38 -17.48 -4.76 6.48
CA ALA A 38 -18.24 -4.09 5.44
C ALA A 38 -17.35 -3.80 4.23
N ARG A 39 -17.89 -4.01 3.04
CA ARG A 39 -17.26 -3.63 1.78
C ARG A 39 -18.11 -2.59 1.09
N VAL A 40 -17.69 -1.33 1.12
CA VAL A 40 -18.30 -0.26 0.32
C VAL A 40 -18.07 -0.62 -1.14
N TRP A 41 -19.14 -0.71 -1.91
CA TRP A 41 -19.08 -1.03 -3.33
C TRP A 41 -19.56 0.12 -4.22
N GLN A 42 -20.21 1.13 -3.63
CA GLN A 42 -20.67 2.32 -4.34
C GLN A 42 -20.83 3.50 -3.37
N ILE A 43 -20.48 4.69 -3.85
CA ILE A 43 -20.64 5.96 -3.14
C ILE A 43 -21.41 6.89 -4.09
N GLU A 44 -22.53 7.40 -3.60
CA GLU A 44 -23.38 8.33 -4.32
C GLU A 44 -23.56 9.62 -3.52
N ARG A 45 -24.05 10.66 -4.20
CA ARG A 45 -24.47 11.90 -3.58
C ARG A 45 -25.92 12.16 -3.99
N GLU A 46 -26.82 12.10 -3.01
CA GLU A 46 -28.24 12.40 -3.17
C GLU A 46 -28.50 13.77 -2.53
N LEU A 47 -28.81 14.79 -3.35
CA LEU A 47 -28.92 16.18 -2.91
C LEU A 47 -27.62 16.63 -2.17
N ASP A 48 -27.73 16.94 -0.88
CA ASP A 48 -26.64 17.39 0.00
C ASP A 48 -26.11 16.28 0.92
N GLU A 49 -26.54 15.03 0.74
CA GLU A 49 -26.07 13.89 1.54
C GLU A 49 -25.27 12.86 0.73
N TRP A 50 -24.29 12.27 1.38
CA TRP A 50 -23.55 11.11 0.88
C TRP A 50 -24.32 9.84 1.18
N VAL A 51 -24.43 8.96 0.20
CA VAL A 51 -25.02 7.63 0.36
C VAL A 51 -23.97 6.58 0.05
N LEU A 52 -23.64 5.75 1.04
CA LEU A 52 -22.71 4.64 0.88
C LEU A 52 -23.50 3.35 0.77
N HIS A 53 -23.27 2.61 -0.31
CA HIS A 53 -23.75 1.25 -0.47
C HIS A 53 -22.62 0.28 -0.12
N PHE A 54 -22.92 -0.67 0.76
CA PHE A 54 -21.93 -1.62 1.24
C PHE A 54 -22.50 -3.02 1.37
N ILE A 55 -21.64 -4.02 1.21
CA ILE A 55 -21.98 -5.42 1.46
C ILE A 55 -21.50 -5.80 2.85
N ILE A 56 -22.38 -6.40 3.64
CA ILE A 56 -22.06 -7.02 4.93
C ILE A 56 -22.84 -8.33 5.06
N ASN A 57 -22.17 -9.41 5.49
CA ASN A 57 -22.78 -10.74 5.62
C ASN A 57 -23.55 -11.20 4.35
N GLY A 58 -23.03 -10.88 3.16
CA GLY A 58 -23.65 -11.22 1.88
C GLY A 58 -24.87 -10.39 1.50
N ARG A 59 -25.26 -9.39 2.30
CA ARG A 59 -26.39 -8.50 2.03
C ARG A 59 -25.91 -7.11 1.64
N SER A 60 -26.63 -6.47 0.73
CA SER A 60 -26.39 -5.07 0.35
C SER A 60 -27.19 -4.15 1.27
N GLU A 61 -26.50 -3.21 1.90
CA GLU A 61 -27.03 -2.23 2.83
C GLU A 61 -26.67 -0.82 2.34
N LYS A 62 -27.39 0.20 2.82
CA LYS A 62 -27.09 1.60 2.53
C LYS A 62 -27.07 2.48 3.78
N ILE A 63 -26.25 3.52 3.76
CA ILE A 63 -26.15 4.48 4.87
C ILE A 63 -25.92 5.90 4.36
N GLY A 64 -26.73 6.84 4.86
CA GLY A 64 -26.61 8.27 4.59
C GLY A 64 -25.69 8.99 5.59
N ALA A 65 -24.95 10.00 5.12
CA ALA A 65 -24.07 10.87 5.90
C ALA A 65 -23.98 12.29 5.32
N LYS A 66 -23.87 13.31 6.19
CA LYS A 66 -23.66 14.71 5.77
C LYS A 66 -22.24 14.98 5.26
N VAL A 67 -21.27 14.25 5.80
CA VAL A 67 -19.84 14.35 5.42
C VAL A 67 -19.27 12.96 5.24
N LEU A 68 -18.30 12.85 4.34
CA LEU A 68 -17.57 11.63 4.03
C LEU A 68 -16.07 11.88 4.19
N ILE A 69 -15.39 11.03 4.95
CA ILE A 69 -13.92 11.01 5.06
C ILE A 69 -13.42 9.71 4.44
N LEU A 70 -12.61 9.81 3.38
CA LEU A 70 -11.91 8.67 2.79
C LEU A 70 -10.59 8.43 3.51
N ALA A 71 -10.49 7.28 4.17
CA ALA A 71 -9.27 6.78 4.81
C ALA A 71 -8.87 5.43 4.19
N THR A 72 -8.80 5.37 2.86
CA THR A 72 -8.63 4.13 2.07
C THR A 72 -7.23 3.53 2.14
N GLY A 73 -6.27 4.25 2.72
CA GLY A 73 -4.92 3.76 2.97
C GLY A 73 -4.11 3.56 1.70
N ALA A 74 -3.26 2.54 1.71
CA ALA A 74 -2.31 2.26 0.65
C ALA A 74 -2.28 0.77 0.32
N ARG A 75 -1.82 0.46 -0.89
CA ARG A 75 -1.58 -0.90 -1.36
C ARG A 75 -0.09 -1.11 -1.57
N GLU A 76 0.33 -2.36 -1.40
CA GLU A 76 1.70 -2.75 -1.68
C GLU A 76 1.96 -2.79 -3.20
N TYR A 77 3.12 -2.28 -3.61
CA TYR A 77 3.63 -2.44 -4.95
C TYR A 77 4.71 -3.53 -4.98
N VAL A 78 4.52 -4.48 -5.88
CA VAL A 78 5.50 -5.54 -6.15
C VAL A 78 5.95 -5.40 -7.60
N GLN A 79 7.24 -5.21 -7.81
CA GLN A 79 7.87 -5.38 -9.11
C GLN A 79 7.76 -6.86 -9.52
N PRO A 80 7.09 -7.19 -10.64
CA PRO A 80 7.06 -8.56 -11.11
C PRO A 80 8.46 -9.07 -11.47
N THR A 81 8.73 -10.32 -11.11
CA THR A 81 9.90 -11.08 -11.52
C THR A 81 9.47 -12.51 -11.83
N PRO A 82 10.19 -13.26 -12.69
CA PRO A 82 9.85 -14.64 -12.98
C PRO A 82 9.56 -15.45 -11.71
N GLY A 83 8.39 -16.11 -11.66
CA GLY A 83 7.95 -16.92 -10.51
C GLY A 83 7.29 -16.16 -9.35
N TRP A 84 7.11 -14.84 -9.41
CA TRP A 84 6.50 -14.04 -8.31
C TRP A 84 5.05 -14.40 -7.95
N THR A 85 4.37 -15.20 -8.78
CA THR A 85 3.01 -15.68 -8.55
C THR A 85 2.94 -17.07 -7.90
N LEU A 86 4.08 -17.74 -7.70
CA LEU A 86 4.12 -19.08 -7.10
C LEU A 86 3.57 -19.08 -5.66
N PRO A 87 2.85 -20.14 -5.25
CA PRO A 87 2.52 -20.35 -3.84
C PRO A 87 3.78 -20.33 -2.96
N GLY A 88 3.73 -19.55 -1.87
CA GLY A 88 4.89 -19.26 -1.02
C GLY A 88 5.46 -17.85 -1.23
N VAL A 89 5.10 -17.15 -2.30
CA VAL A 89 5.38 -15.72 -2.45
C VAL A 89 4.28 -14.89 -1.78
N ILE A 90 4.68 -14.03 -0.85
CA ILE A 90 3.80 -13.10 -0.14
C ILE A 90 4.38 -11.68 -0.20
N GLY A 91 3.52 -10.66 -0.21
CA GLY A 91 3.97 -9.28 -0.06
C GLY A 91 4.61 -9.01 1.31
N LEU A 92 5.48 -8.02 1.46
CA LEU A 92 6.00 -7.60 2.77
C LEU A 92 4.88 -7.07 3.68
N ALA A 93 3.95 -6.29 3.12
CA ALA A 93 2.78 -5.82 3.86
C ALA A 93 1.83 -6.98 4.16
N GLY A 94 1.66 -7.90 3.21
CA GLY A 94 0.89 -9.15 3.41
C GLY A 94 1.47 -10.02 4.54
N ALA A 95 2.78 -10.22 4.56
CA ALA A 95 3.48 -10.95 5.62
C ALA A 95 3.31 -10.27 6.98
N THR A 96 3.41 -8.94 7.03
CA THR A 96 3.15 -8.17 8.25
C THR A 96 1.73 -8.38 8.76
N ALA A 97 0.73 -8.38 7.86
CA ALA A 97 -0.66 -8.62 8.23
C ALA A 97 -0.88 -10.05 8.76
N LEU A 98 -0.30 -11.05 8.09
CA LEU A 98 -0.34 -12.45 8.51
C LEU A 98 0.26 -12.63 9.92
N MET A 99 1.46 -12.09 10.14
CA MET A 99 2.15 -12.17 11.42
C MET A 99 1.40 -11.43 12.52
N LYS A 100 0.86 -10.23 12.26
CA LYS A 100 0.16 -9.45 13.30
C LYS A 100 -1.22 -10.00 13.64
N ARG A 101 -1.95 -10.54 12.66
CA ARG A 101 -3.33 -11.01 12.85
C ARG A 101 -3.37 -12.46 13.31
N ASP A 102 -2.62 -13.32 12.64
CA ASP A 102 -2.71 -14.77 12.79
C ASP A 102 -1.50 -15.34 13.55
N LEU A 103 -0.44 -14.55 13.75
CA LEU A 103 0.82 -14.94 14.39
C LEU A 103 1.46 -16.17 13.75
N LEU A 104 1.37 -16.22 12.41
CA LEU A 104 1.97 -17.23 11.56
C LEU A 104 3.14 -16.65 10.77
N THR A 105 4.21 -17.45 10.62
CA THR A 105 5.30 -17.15 9.70
C THR A 105 4.87 -17.45 8.25
N PRO A 106 5.43 -16.76 7.24
CA PRO A 106 5.14 -17.03 5.82
C PRO A 106 5.51 -18.44 5.35
N GLY A 107 6.50 -19.05 5.98
CA GLY A 107 6.98 -20.41 5.73
C GLY A 107 7.97 -20.82 6.82
N LYS A 108 8.70 -21.92 6.60
CA LYS A 108 9.74 -22.38 7.52
C LYS A 108 11.06 -21.65 7.28
N ARG A 109 11.43 -21.46 6.00
CA ARG A 109 12.69 -20.85 5.56
C ARG A 109 12.42 -19.78 4.52
N THR A 110 12.36 -18.53 4.97
CA THR A 110 11.91 -17.39 4.16
C THR A 110 13.07 -16.54 3.66
N VAL A 111 13.06 -16.19 2.38
CA VAL A 111 13.86 -15.05 1.87
C VAL A 111 13.02 -13.78 1.93
N VAL A 112 13.57 -12.72 2.52
CA VAL A 112 12.90 -11.41 2.58
C VAL A 112 13.57 -10.48 1.60
N SER A 113 12.86 -10.11 0.53
CA SER A 113 13.36 -9.29 -0.56
C SER A 113 12.54 -8.02 -0.75
N GLY A 114 13.21 -6.89 -0.91
CA GLY A 114 12.51 -5.65 -1.17
C GLY A 114 13.27 -4.38 -0.87
N THR A 115 12.56 -3.26 -0.96
CA THR A 115 13.11 -1.92 -0.76
C THR A 115 12.76 -1.37 0.62
N GLY A 116 13.60 -0.45 1.10
CA GLY A 116 13.33 0.34 2.30
C GLY A 116 13.37 -0.44 3.62
N PRO A 117 12.79 0.10 4.70
CA PRO A 117 12.91 -0.44 6.06
C PRO A 117 12.11 -1.73 6.30
N LEU A 118 11.05 -1.95 5.51
CA LEU A 118 10.07 -2.98 5.80
C LEU A 118 10.68 -4.38 5.71
N VAL A 119 11.71 -4.57 4.89
CA VAL A 119 12.45 -5.84 4.80
C VAL A 119 13.10 -6.24 6.14
N PHE A 120 13.63 -5.28 6.89
CA PHE A 120 14.27 -5.56 8.18
C PHE A 120 13.23 -5.86 9.25
N PHE A 121 12.12 -5.11 9.24
CA PHE A 121 10.99 -5.37 10.13
C PHE A 121 10.42 -6.78 9.90
N VAL A 122 10.11 -7.13 8.65
CA VAL A 122 9.53 -8.45 8.31
C VAL A 122 10.48 -9.58 8.70
N ALA A 123 11.78 -9.45 8.39
CA ALA A 123 12.77 -10.46 8.78
C ALA A 123 12.87 -10.62 10.31
N SER A 124 12.91 -9.52 11.06
CA SER A 124 12.96 -9.57 12.53
C SER A 124 11.68 -10.20 13.11
N GLU A 125 10.51 -9.90 12.54
CA GLU A 125 9.24 -10.44 13.00
C GLU A 125 9.09 -11.95 12.71
N ILE A 126 9.59 -12.43 11.57
CA ILE A 126 9.65 -13.86 11.26
C ILE A 126 10.45 -14.59 12.35
N ARG A 127 11.64 -14.06 12.70
CA ARG A 127 12.46 -14.64 13.77
C ARG A 127 11.79 -14.61 15.12
N ARG A 128 11.13 -13.49 15.47
CA ARG A 128 10.41 -13.34 16.74
C ARG A 128 9.33 -14.41 16.89
N LEU A 129 8.73 -14.85 15.77
CA LEU A 129 7.75 -15.93 15.73
C LEU A 129 8.38 -17.34 15.56
N GLY A 130 9.71 -17.45 15.60
CA GLY A 130 10.43 -18.73 15.51
C GLY A 130 10.69 -19.24 14.09
N GLY A 131 10.43 -18.44 13.05
CA GLY A 131 10.73 -18.79 11.66
C GLY A 131 12.21 -18.57 11.29
N GLU A 132 12.68 -19.30 10.27
CA GLU A 132 14.02 -19.14 9.72
C GLU A 132 14.02 -18.08 8.61
N VAL A 133 14.95 -17.12 8.68
CA VAL A 133 15.22 -16.17 7.60
C VAL A 133 16.49 -16.59 6.87
N ALA A 134 16.34 -17.09 5.64
CA ALA A 134 17.45 -17.54 4.81
C ALA A 134 18.38 -16.40 4.40
N ALA A 135 17.79 -15.25 4.02
CA ALA A 135 18.52 -14.06 3.61
C ALA A 135 17.61 -12.84 3.56
N ILE A 136 18.22 -11.66 3.69
CA ILE A 136 17.61 -10.38 3.32
C ILE A 136 18.25 -9.93 2.02
N VAL A 137 17.43 -9.62 1.02
CA VAL A 137 17.87 -9.16 -0.30
C VAL A 137 17.30 -7.78 -0.56
N THR A 138 18.15 -6.78 -0.75
CA THR A 138 17.68 -5.41 -0.94
C THR A 138 18.44 -4.69 -2.04
N PRO A 139 17.74 -3.96 -2.94
CA PRO A 139 18.39 -3.21 -4.00
C PRO A 139 19.03 -1.92 -3.45
N ASN A 140 18.58 -1.45 -2.26
CA ASN A 140 19.17 -0.32 -1.58
C ASN A 140 20.65 -0.59 -1.28
N SER A 141 21.47 0.46 -1.37
CA SER A 141 22.84 0.46 -0.88
C SER A 141 22.91 1.07 0.53
N ARG A 142 23.97 0.77 1.27
CA ARG A 142 24.25 1.45 2.54
C ARG A 142 24.34 2.97 2.39
N ALA A 143 24.85 3.46 1.25
CA ALA A 143 24.90 4.88 0.94
C ALA A 143 23.52 5.53 0.76
N ASP A 144 22.53 4.78 0.27
CA ASP A 144 21.14 5.27 0.18
C ASP A 144 20.56 5.51 1.58
N TRP A 145 20.83 4.58 2.51
CA TRP A 145 20.46 4.72 3.91
C TRP A 145 21.13 5.92 4.58
N LEU A 146 22.45 6.08 4.39
CA LEU A 146 23.20 7.22 4.92
C LEU A 146 22.63 8.56 4.43
N ARG A 147 22.28 8.67 3.15
CA ARG A 147 21.68 9.89 2.56
C ARG A 147 20.31 10.22 3.13
N ALA A 148 19.56 9.23 3.60
CA ALA A 148 18.24 9.43 4.18
C ALA A 148 18.29 9.76 5.70
N LEU A 149 19.42 9.53 6.38
CA LEU A 149 19.58 9.78 7.82
C LEU A 149 19.21 11.21 8.28
N PRO A 150 19.58 12.31 7.59
CA PRO A 150 19.23 13.66 8.03
C PRO A 150 17.72 13.86 8.15
N SER A 151 16.95 13.34 7.18
CA SER A 151 15.48 13.40 7.19
C SER A 151 14.84 12.41 8.17
N MET A 152 15.58 11.40 8.63
CA MET A 152 15.10 10.50 9.68
C MET A 152 15.34 11.02 11.11
N SER A 153 16.28 11.96 11.28
CA SER A 153 16.63 12.54 12.60
C SER A 153 15.44 13.18 13.33
N TYR A 154 14.38 13.54 12.61
CA TYR A 154 13.13 14.05 13.18
C TYR A 154 12.36 13.02 14.04
N ARG A 155 12.71 11.72 13.97
CA ARG A 155 12.12 10.63 14.79
C ARG A 155 13.20 9.63 15.25
N ILE A 156 13.99 10.06 16.23
CA ILE A 156 15.07 9.27 16.84
C ILE A 156 14.55 7.95 17.45
N ASP A 157 13.32 7.95 17.97
CA ASP A 157 12.69 6.75 18.54
C ASP A 157 12.47 5.64 17.49
N LEU A 158 12.09 6.00 16.26
CA LEU A 158 11.89 5.05 15.16
C LEU A 158 13.24 4.58 14.60
N LEU A 159 14.24 5.47 14.53
CA LEU A 159 15.60 5.10 14.15
C LEU A 159 16.20 4.07 15.12
N ARG A 160 16.05 4.30 16.43
CA ARG A 160 16.52 3.36 17.44
C ARG A 160 15.84 1.99 17.30
N ARG A 161 14.53 1.97 17.04
CA ARG A 161 13.79 0.71 16.77
C ARG A 161 14.34 -0.02 15.54
N GLY A 162 14.55 0.70 14.44
CA GLY A 162 15.16 0.13 13.23
C GLY A 162 16.56 -0.43 13.49
N PHE A 163 17.38 0.26 14.28
CA PHE A 163 18.70 -0.22 14.68
C PHE A 163 18.63 -1.52 15.49
N VAL A 164 17.69 -1.63 16.43
CA VAL A 164 17.48 -2.88 17.20
C VAL A 164 17.17 -4.06 16.28
N TRP A 165 16.29 -3.87 15.28
CA TRP A 165 16.01 -4.93 14.30
C TRP A 165 17.24 -5.34 13.51
N VAL A 166 18.00 -4.35 12.98
CA VAL A 166 19.21 -4.65 12.21
C VAL A 166 20.27 -5.33 13.07
N ALA A 167 20.44 -4.91 14.32
CA ALA A 167 21.38 -5.53 15.25
C ALA A 167 21.00 -6.99 15.57
N ASP A 168 19.72 -7.26 15.85
CA ASP A 168 19.19 -8.63 16.06
C ASP A 168 19.51 -9.54 14.86
N LEU A 169 19.25 -9.04 13.64
CA LEU A 169 19.50 -9.79 12.40
C LEU A 169 20.98 -10.09 12.19
N LEU A 170 21.86 -9.12 12.49
CA LEU A 170 23.31 -9.29 12.37
C LEU A 170 23.88 -10.24 13.43
N LEU A 171 23.46 -10.10 14.69
CA LEU A 171 23.88 -10.98 15.79
C LEU A 171 23.48 -12.43 15.54
N ALA A 172 22.38 -12.63 14.83
CA ALA A 172 21.93 -13.94 14.44
C ALA A 172 22.51 -14.50 13.14
N GLY A 173 23.48 -13.79 12.53
CA GLY A 173 24.20 -14.25 11.36
C GLY A 173 23.38 -14.28 10.07
N ILE A 174 22.27 -13.56 9.97
CA ILE A 174 21.46 -13.55 8.75
C ILE A 174 22.19 -12.79 7.64
N PRO A 175 22.40 -13.39 6.46
CA PRO A 175 23.08 -12.73 5.37
C PRO A 175 22.20 -11.62 4.77
N ILE A 176 22.80 -10.44 4.59
CA ILE A 176 22.16 -9.28 3.96
C ILE A 176 22.85 -8.96 2.64
N PHE A 177 22.15 -9.25 1.54
CA PHE A 177 22.59 -8.96 0.18
C PHE A 177 22.19 -7.53 -0.22
N TRP A 178 23.09 -6.59 0.06
CA TRP A 178 22.95 -5.19 -0.35
C TRP A 178 23.20 -5.02 -1.85
N ARG A 179 22.44 -4.15 -2.52
CA ARG A 179 22.48 -3.96 -3.98
C ARG A 179 22.24 -5.26 -4.75
N HIS A 180 21.30 -6.07 -4.28
CA HIS A 180 20.85 -7.28 -4.95
C HIS A 180 19.33 -7.29 -5.08
N ALA A 181 18.82 -8.12 -5.99
CA ALA A 181 17.40 -8.44 -6.07
C ALA A 181 17.21 -9.90 -6.49
N ILE A 182 16.03 -10.41 -6.21
CA ILE A 182 15.59 -11.69 -6.77
C ILE A 182 15.41 -11.50 -8.29
N LYS A 183 16.19 -12.27 -9.06
CA LYS A 183 16.08 -12.36 -10.52
C LYS A 183 14.99 -13.32 -10.94
N GLN A 184 14.81 -14.41 -10.20
CA GLN A 184 13.84 -15.47 -10.50
C GLN A 184 13.53 -16.25 -9.22
N ILE A 185 12.28 -16.70 -9.11
CA ILE A 185 11.78 -17.59 -8.06
C ILE A 185 11.45 -18.92 -8.75
N ASP A 186 12.02 -20.01 -8.24
CA ASP A 186 11.93 -21.33 -8.84
C ASP A 186 11.13 -22.28 -7.95
N GLY A 187 10.34 -23.14 -8.60
CA GLY A 187 9.58 -24.20 -7.96
C GLY A 187 8.48 -24.75 -8.87
N GLU A 188 8.14 -26.03 -8.70
CA GLU A 188 7.12 -26.70 -9.52
C GLU A 188 5.68 -26.29 -9.11
N THR A 189 5.34 -26.50 -7.84
CA THR A 189 4.00 -26.21 -7.29
C THR A 189 4.00 -25.10 -6.25
N LYS A 190 5.17 -24.81 -5.68
CA LYS A 190 5.41 -23.79 -4.66
C LYS A 190 6.89 -23.40 -4.69
N VAL A 191 7.25 -22.31 -4.03
CA VAL A 191 8.64 -21.85 -3.90
C VAL A 191 9.52 -22.98 -3.33
N GLN A 192 10.67 -23.22 -4.00
CA GLN A 192 11.73 -24.13 -3.55
C GLN A 192 13.09 -23.41 -3.49
N SER A 193 13.31 -22.42 -4.35
CA SER A 193 14.52 -21.63 -4.34
C SER A 193 14.33 -20.26 -5.00
N VAL A 194 15.30 -19.37 -4.78
CA VAL A 194 15.38 -18.07 -5.44
C VAL A 194 16.77 -17.86 -6.02
N LYS A 195 16.82 -17.24 -7.19
CA LYS A 195 18.05 -16.78 -7.82
C LYS A 195 18.22 -15.29 -7.56
N VAL A 196 19.27 -14.91 -6.85
CA VAL A 196 19.59 -13.52 -6.48
C VAL A 196 20.72 -12.99 -7.34
N THR A 197 20.59 -11.78 -7.88
CA THR A 197 21.59 -11.14 -8.73
C THR A 197 22.00 -9.78 -8.19
N LYS A 198 23.23 -9.36 -8.49
CA LYS A 198 23.75 -8.04 -8.13
C LYS A 198 23.13 -6.97 -9.01
N LEU A 199 23.05 -5.75 -8.52
CA LEU A 199 22.46 -4.62 -9.23
C LEU A 199 23.46 -3.50 -9.54
N GLY A 200 23.27 -2.87 -10.70
CA GLY A 200 23.92 -1.63 -11.11
C GLY A 200 23.48 -0.41 -10.28
N ASN A 201 23.98 0.77 -10.65
CA ASN A 201 23.60 2.03 -9.97
C ASN A 201 22.15 2.42 -10.28
N ASP A 202 21.66 2.12 -11.47
CA ASP A 202 20.26 2.30 -11.92
C ASP A 202 19.34 1.15 -11.47
N TRP A 203 19.86 0.20 -10.69
CA TRP A 203 19.21 -1.06 -10.31
C TRP A 203 18.93 -2.05 -11.45
N SER A 204 19.65 -1.93 -12.58
CA SER A 204 19.67 -3.01 -13.57
C SER A 204 20.35 -4.27 -13.02
N PRO A 205 19.83 -5.48 -13.31
CA PRO A 205 20.50 -6.73 -12.93
C PRO A 205 21.85 -6.86 -13.64
N LYS A 206 22.88 -7.28 -12.90
CA LYS A 206 24.26 -7.41 -13.36
C LYS A 206 24.90 -8.70 -12.86
N GLY A 207 25.50 -9.43 -13.79
CA GLY A 207 26.31 -10.60 -13.49
C GLY A 207 25.49 -11.88 -13.26
N PRO A 208 26.17 -12.96 -12.84
CA PRO A 208 25.52 -14.24 -12.56
C PRO A 208 24.55 -14.12 -11.39
N ALA A 209 23.63 -15.08 -11.29
CA ALA A 209 22.74 -15.21 -10.15
C ALA A 209 23.23 -16.31 -9.20
N HIS A 210 23.04 -16.09 -7.90
CA HIS A 210 23.33 -17.04 -6.84
C HIS A 210 22.03 -17.70 -6.41
N LEU A 211 22.05 -19.02 -6.25
CA LEU A 211 20.90 -19.79 -5.80
C LEU A 211 20.82 -19.78 -4.26
N LEU A 212 19.64 -19.53 -3.72
CA LEU A 212 19.32 -19.70 -2.30
C LEU A 212 18.08 -20.58 -2.20
N GLU A 213 18.15 -21.65 -1.40
CA GLU A 213 16.97 -22.47 -1.11
C GLU A 213 16.00 -21.70 -0.22
N ALA A 214 14.69 -21.84 -0.44
CA ALA A 214 13.67 -21.21 0.39
C ALA A 214 12.33 -21.87 0.13
N ASP A 215 11.46 -21.96 1.14
CA ASP A 215 10.08 -22.44 0.93
C ASP A 215 9.08 -21.29 0.79
N SER A 216 9.54 -20.05 1.02
CA SER A 216 8.71 -18.85 1.00
C SER A 216 9.54 -17.61 0.70
N VAL A 217 8.90 -16.61 0.09
CA VAL A 217 9.51 -15.32 -0.24
C VAL A 217 8.58 -14.20 0.22
N CYS A 218 9.09 -13.28 1.03
CA CYS A 218 8.42 -12.00 1.25
C CYS A 218 8.97 -10.99 0.24
N LEU A 219 8.14 -10.43 -0.62
CA LEU A 219 8.56 -9.59 -1.75
C LEU A 219 7.79 -8.26 -1.77
N GLY A 220 8.49 -7.12 -1.71
CA GLY A 220 7.82 -5.82 -1.73
C GLY A 220 8.73 -4.66 -2.14
N HIS A 221 8.20 -3.72 -2.93
CA HIS A 221 9.00 -2.69 -3.62
C HIS A 221 8.39 -1.29 -3.47
N GLY A 222 7.76 -1.04 -2.32
CA GLY A 222 7.12 0.23 -1.98
C GLY A 222 5.60 0.12 -1.87
N LEU A 223 4.96 1.28 -1.73
CA LEU A 223 3.53 1.43 -1.54
C LEU A 223 2.96 2.40 -2.59
N GLN A 224 1.67 2.23 -2.87
CA GLN A 224 0.87 3.12 -3.72
C GLN A 224 -0.34 3.59 -2.96
N ALA A 225 -0.70 4.87 -3.10
CA ALA A 225 -1.90 5.40 -2.49
C ALA A 225 -3.15 4.72 -3.09
N ALA A 226 -4.10 4.33 -2.24
CA ALA A 226 -5.37 3.76 -2.70
C ALA A 226 -6.33 4.89 -3.10
N SER A 227 -6.05 5.51 -4.25
CA SER A 227 -6.74 6.70 -4.77
C SER A 227 -7.99 6.39 -5.62
N GLU A 228 -8.41 5.12 -5.71
CA GLU A 228 -9.51 4.71 -6.58
C GLU A 228 -10.84 5.36 -6.18
N ALA A 229 -11.19 5.38 -4.89
CA ALA A 229 -12.40 6.05 -4.42
C ALA A 229 -12.38 7.55 -4.71
N SER A 230 -11.24 8.22 -4.49
CA SER A 230 -11.13 9.65 -4.75
C SER A 230 -11.28 9.98 -6.23
N GLN A 231 -10.68 9.17 -7.12
CA GLN A 231 -10.80 9.34 -8.56
C GLN A 231 -12.25 9.16 -9.03
N LEU A 232 -12.93 8.13 -8.52
CA LEU A 232 -14.33 7.86 -8.84
C LEU A 232 -15.25 8.98 -8.34
N LEU A 233 -14.94 9.63 -7.22
CA LEU A 233 -15.68 10.80 -6.75
C LEU A 233 -15.33 12.11 -7.48
N GLY A 234 -14.48 12.07 -8.51
CA GLY A 234 -14.13 13.23 -9.33
C GLY A 234 -13.07 14.16 -8.71
N ILE A 235 -12.31 13.68 -7.73
CA ILE A 235 -11.11 14.38 -7.24
C ILE A 235 -10.00 14.22 -8.25
N ASP A 236 -9.37 15.34 -8.60
CA ASP A 236 -8.22 15.34 -9.51
C ASP A 236 -7.05 14.64 -8.83
N VAL A 237 -6.28 13.89 -9.62
CA VAL A 237 -5.06 13.22 -9.16
C VAL A 237 -3.84 13.83 -9.83
N LYS A 238 -2.75 13.91 -9.06
CA LYS A 238 -1.44 14.35 -9.53
C LYS A 238 -0.45 13.20 -9.38
N TYR A 239 0.46 13.07 -10.33
CA TYR A 239 1.53 12.09 -10.22
C TYR A 239 2.66 12.65 -9.35
N GLN A 240 2.83 12.05 -8.17
CA GLN A 240 3.89 12.38 -7.21
C GLN A 240 4.52 11.06 -6.74
N LEU A 241 5.62 10.67 -7.38
CA LEU A 241 6.28 9.38 -7.15
C LEU A 241 6.69 9.20 -5.68
N GLU A 242 7.16 10.27 -5.04
CA GLU A 242 7.55 10.33 -3.62
C GLU A 242 6.39 10.15 -2.64
N LEU A 243 5.15 10.27 -3.11
CA LEU A 243 3.93 10.02 -2.34
C LEU A 243 3.17 8.77 -2.79
N GLY A 244 3.81 7.89 -3.57
CA GLY A 244 3.22 6.63 -4.02
C GLY A 244 2.51 6.69 -5.38
N GLY A 245 2.88 7.65 -6.24
CA GLY A 245 2.39 7.75 -7.62
C GLY A 245 1.19 8.67 -7.75
N TRP A 246 0.07 8.15 -8.24
CA TRP A 246 -1.16 8.94 -8.45
C TRP A 246 -1.89 9.22 -7.13
N VAL A 247 -1.77 10.45 -6.64
CA VAL A 247 -2.35 10.90 -5.36
C VAL A 247 -3.45 11.95 -5.59
N PRO A 248 -4.53 11.95 -4.80
CA PRO A 248 -5.59 12.94 -4.93
C PRO A 248 -5.12 14.33 -4.49
N GLU A 249 -5.68 15.36 -5.10
CA GLU A 249 -5.49 16.74 -4.66
C GLU A 249 -6.28 17.01 -3.37
N VAL A 250 -5.56 17.20 -2.27
CA VAL A 250 -6.10 17.36 -0.92
C VAL A 250 -5.19 18.25 -0.08
N GLN A 251 -5.77 19.06 0.80
CA GLN A 251 -5.05 19.92 1.73
C GLN A 251 -4.45 19.12 2.91
N GLU A 252 -3.54 19.74 3.66
CA GLU A 252 -2.89 19.09 4.83
C GLU A 252 -3.90 18.66 5.90
N ASP A 253 -5.02 19.36 6.01
CA ASP A 253 -6.10 19.06 6.94
C ASP A 253 -7.20 18.16 6.32
N GLY A 254 -6.95 17.58 5.16
CA GLY A 254 -7.82 16.62 4.51
C GLY A 254 -8.98 17.23 3.71
N ILE A 255 -9.10 18.56 3.64
CA ILE A 255 -10.12 19.23 2.81
C ILE A 255 -9.87 18.96 1.33
N THR A 256 -10.96 18.64 0.60
CA THR A 256 -10.96 18.52 -0.87
C THR A 256 -11.74 19.66 -1.52
N LYS A 257 -11.69 19.75 -2.86
CA LYS A 257 -12.52 20.68 -3.64
C LYS A 257 -14.02 20.39 -3.57
N ILE A 258 -14.41 19.18 -3.16
CA ILE A 258 -15.82 18.77 -3.08
C ILE A 258 -16.32 19.00 -1.66
N ASN A 259 -17.32 19.88 -1.52
CA ASN A 259 -17.91 20.17 -0.21
C ASN A 259 -18.46 18.89 0.44
N GLY A 260 -18.12 18.69 1.72
CA GLY A 260 -18.48 17.53 2.51
C GLY A 260 -17.62 16.28 2.27
N LEU A 261 -16.61 16.34 1.40
CA LEU A 261 -15.66 15.25 1.15
C LEU A 261 -14.27 15.59 1.70
N PHE A 262 -13.71 14.68 2.49
CA PHE A 262 -12.37 14.77 3.06
C PHE A 262 -11.58 13.50 2.74
N ILE A 263 -10.25 13.61 2.70
CA ILE A 263 -9.35 12.46 2.50
C ILE A 263 -8.22 12.53 3.53
N CYS A 264 -7.86 11.41 4.15
CA CYS A 264 -6.76 11.37 5.11
C CYS A 264 -5.97 10.07 5.06
N GLY A 265 -4.82 10.08 5.72
CA GLY A 265 -3.92 8.94 5.80
C GLY A 265 -3.15 8.73 4.51
N ASP A 266 -2.59 7.53 4.33
CA ASP A 266 -1.77 7.21 3.16
C ASP A 266 -2.57 7.18 1.84
N GLY A 267 -3.92 7.23 1.90
CA GLY A 267 -4.78 7.43 0.73
C GLY A 267 -4.67 8.85 0.14
N ALA A 268 -4.26 9.83 0.95
CA ALA A 268 -3.89 11.18 0.53
C ALA A 268 -2.41 11.28 0.05
N GLY A 269 -1.71 10.14 -0.04
CA GLY A 269 -0.30 10.03 -0.39
C GLY A 269 0.56 9.49 0.77
N ILE A 270 1.53 8.63 0.43
CA ILE A 270 2.28 7.81 1.39
C ILE A 270 3.20 8.67 2.26
N ARG A 271 2.83 8.83 3.53
CA ARG A 271 3.58 9.58 4.56
C ARG A 271 3.77 8.79 5.85
N GLY A 272 3.30 7.54 5.88
CA GLY A 272 3.52 6.60 6.97
C GLY A 272 2.54 6.78 8.12
N ALA A 273 2.45 5.72 8.95
CA ALA A 273 1.41 5.59 9.97
C ALA A 273 1.32 6.76 10.95
N ALA A 274 2.46 7.32 11.39
CA ALA A 274 2.47 8.45 12.31
C ALA A 274 1.89 9.73 11.70
N ALA A 275 2.18 10.01 10.43
CA ALA A 275 1.59 11.15 9.73
C ALA A 275 0.10 10.91 9.46
N ALA A 276 -0.25 9.67 9.08
CA ALA A 276 -1.62 9.27 8.79
C ALA A 276 -2.57 9.45 9.99
N GLU A 277 -2.14 9.08 11.20
CA GLU A 277 -2.93 9.27 12.42
C GLU A 277 -3.19 10.77 12.68
N ILE A 278 -2.16 11.61 12.54
CA ILE A 278 -2.27 13.05 12.78
C ILE A 278 -3.17 13.69 11.72
N GLN A 279 -3.01 13.33 10.45
CA GLN A 279 -3.86 13.82 9.37
C GLN A 279 -5.31 13.37 9.56
N GLY A 280 -5.55 12.16 10.05
CA GLY A 280 -6.89 11.69 10.42
C GLY A 280 -7.55 12.57 11.47
N LYS A 281 -6.80 13.01 12.49
CA LYS A 281 -7.28 13.99 13.49
C LYS A 281 -7.61 15.34 12.86
N LEU A 282 -6.73 15.85 11.99
CA LEU A 282 -6.96 17.11 11.28
C LEU A 282 -8.21 17.04 10.39
N ALA A 283 -8.35 15.99 9.58
CA ALA A 283 -9.52 15.77 8.73
C ALA A 283 -10.81 15.60 9.53
N GLY A 284 -10.75 14.92 10.68
CA GLY A 284 -11.88 14.82 11.60
C GLY A 284 -12.31 16.19 12.16
N LEU A 285 -11.36 17.05 12.53
CA LEU A 285 -11.66 18.41 13.00
C LEU A 285 -12.24 19.29 11.89
N SER A 286 -11.68 19.24 10.67
CA SER A 286 -12.20 19.98 9.53
C SER A 286 -13.59 19.49 9.10
N ALA A 287 -13.84 18.18 9.14
CA ALA A 287 -15.18 17.61 8.91
C ALA A 287 -16.18 17.95 10.02
N ALA A 288 -15.76 18.01 11.28
CA ALA A 288 -16.62 18.45 12.37
C ALA A 288 -17.00 19.93 12.20
N LYS A 289 -16.04 20.79 11.84
CA LYS A 289 -16.27 22.22 11.60
C LYS A 289 -17.21 22.50 10.43
N SER A 290 -17.17 21.70 9.37
CA SER A 290 -18.07 21.89 8.24
C SER A 290 -19.55 21.63 8.58
N ILE A 291 -19.82 20.83 9.62
CA ILE A 291 -21.18 20.60 10.14
C ILE A 291 -21.51 21.56 11.30
N ARG A 292 -20.51 21.89 12.11
CA ARG A 292 -20.59 22.68 13.34
C ARG A 292 -19.57 23.82 13.31
N PRO A 293 -19.91 24.99 12.75
CA PRO A 293 -18.97 26.10 12.57
C PRO A 293 -18.27 26.58 13.85
N GLU A 294 -18.86 26.33 15.01
CA GLU A 294 -18.32 26.63 16.34
C GLU A 294 -17.12 25.75 16.75
N VAL A 295 -16.90 24.63 16.07
CA VAL A 295 -15.76 23.74 16.35
C VAL A 295 -14.46 24.42 15.93
N ASN A 296 -13.55 24.59 16.89
CA ASN A 296 -12.21 25.08 16.59
C ASN A 296 -11.40 24.01 15.83
N SER A 297 -11.23 24.22 14.52
CA SER A 297 -10.44 23.35 13.64
C SER A 297 -8.98 23.78 13.50
N SER A 298 -8.63 25.00 13.90
CA SER A 298 -7.27 25.52 13.73
C SER A 298 -6.38 25.01 14.85
N ASN A 299 -5.52 24.04 14.51
CA ASN A 299 -4.55 23.50 15.46
C ASN A 299 -3.15 23.51 14.84
N LEU A 300 -2.48 24.67 14.96
CA LEU A 300 -1.12 24.87 14.45
C LEU A 300 -0.12 23.85 15.03
N ALA A 301 -0.27 23.46 16.29
CA ALA A 301 0.59 22.46 16.91
C ALA A 301 0.41 21.07 16.26
N LEU A 302 -0.82 20.70 15.93
CA LEU A 302 -1.14 19.46 15.24
C LEU A 302 -0.62 19.47 13.79
N LEU A 303 -0.80 20.58 13.06
CA LEU A 303 -0.24 20.79 11.72
C LEU A 303 1.29 20.69 11.72
N ASN A 304 1.98 21.33 12.66
CA ASN A 304 3.43 21.25 12.78
C ASN A 304 3.90 19.83 13.12
N SER A 305 3.12 19.09 13.91
CA SER A 305 3.40 17.68 14.21
C SER A 305 3.18 16.78 12.99
N TYR A 306 2.13 17.04 12.20
CA TYR A 306 1.91 16.38 10.92
C TYR A 306 3.08 16.60 9.96
N ARG A 307 3.51 17.85 9.77
CA ARG A 307 4.64 18.18 8.88
C ARG A 307 5.94 17.47 9.29
N ARG A 308 6.24 17.41 10.59
CA ARG A 308 7.40 16.65 11.11
C ARG A 308 7.29 15.15 10.84
N ALA A 309 6.14 14.55 11.13
CA ALA A 309 5.89 13.13 10.87
C ALA A 309 5.94 12.80 9.38
N SER A 310 5.37 13.66 8.53
CA SER A 310 5.37 13.54 7.07
C SER A 310 6.79 13.55 6.51
N ARG A 311 7.67 14.45 6.99
CA ARG A 311 9.07 14.49 6.53
C ARG A 311 9.81 13.18 6.78
N PHE A 312 9.62 12.58 7.96
CA PHE A 312 10.17 11.27 8.27
C PHE A 312 9.62 10.20 7.32
N GLY A 313 8.29 10.13 7.16
CA GLY A 313 7.64 9.14 6.31
C GLY A 313 8.07 9.23 4.85
N MET A 314 8.10 10.44 4.28
CA MET A 314 8.57 10.68 2.91
C MET A 314 10.02 10.24 2.71
N ALA A 315 10.89 10.37 3.72
CA ALA A 315 12.25 9.85 3.65
C ALA A 315 12.28 8.31 3.56
N MET A 316 11.42 7.63 4.33
CA MET A 316 11.30 6.16 4.27
C MET A 316 10.68 5.72 2.94
N THR A 317 9.68 6.43 2.43
CA THR A 317 9.09 6.20 1.10
C THR A 317 10.14 6.38 0.02
N GLY A 318 10.98 7.41 0.12
CA GLY A 318 12.07 7.67 -0.83
C GLY A 318 13.08 6.52 -0.94
N LEU A 319 13.37 5.81 0.16
CA LEU A 319 14.18 4.59 0.12
C LEU A 319 13.47 3.42 -0.58
N SER A 320 12.15 3.47 -0.68
CA SER A 320 11.34 2.38 -1.18
C SER A 320 11.06 2.48 -2.69
N ILE A 321 11.33 3.63 -3.32
CA ILE A 321 11.06 3.90 -4.74
C ILE A 321 12.01 3.09 -5.65
N PRO A 322 11.48 2.23 -6.53
CA PRO A 322 12.28 1.52 -7.52
C PRO A 322 12.91 2.45 -8.56
N ARG A 323 14.18 2.21 -8.90
CA ARG A 323 14.89 2.90 -9.99
C ARG A 323 14.54 2.30 -11.36
N LYS A 324 14.70 3.08 -12.43
CA LYS A 324 14.33 2.70 -13.82
C LYS A 324 14.88 1.33 -14.26
N GLY A 325 16.15 1.03 -13.96
CA GLY A 325 16.79 -0.22 -14.35
C GLY A 325 16.14 -1.48 -13.73
N PHE A 326 15.35 -1.32 -12.67
CA PHE A 326 14.65 -2.41 -12.00
C PHE A 326 13.58 -3.07 -12.89
N GLN A 327 13.04 -2.36 -13.90
CA GLN A 327 12.10 -2.93 -14.88
C GLN A 327 12.72 -4.05 -15.73
N LYS A 328 14.05 -4.11 -15.83
CA LYS A 328 14.77 -5.17 -16.55
C LYS A 328 14.70 -6.54 -15.85
N LEU A 329 14.13 -6.62 -14.65
CA LEU A 329 13.84 -7.88 -13.98
C LEU A 329 12.59 -8.59 -14.53
N ILE A 330 11.69 -7.86 -15.19
CA ILE A 330 10.53 -8.46 -15.85
C ILE A 330 11.01 -9.06 -17.18
N THR A 331 11.03 -10.38 -17.32
CA THR A 331 11.30 -11.04 -18.61
C THR A 331 10.03 -11.13 -19.46
N GLN A 332 10.14 -11.55 -20.72
CA GLN A 332 8.97 -11.67 -21.61
C GLN A 332 7.91 -12.63 -21.06
N GLU A 333 8.35 -13.70 -20.42
CA GLU A 333 7.53 -14.77 -19.82
C GLU A 333 7.10 -14.45 -18.38
N THR A 334 7.41 -13.26 -17.87
CA THR A 334 6.98 -12.88 -16.53
C THR A 334 5.52 -12.47 -16.56
N ILE A 335 4.69 -13.10 -15.73
CA ILE A 335 3.29 -12.69 -15.52
C ILE A 335 3.26 -11.24 -15.02
N VAL A 336 2.57 -10.35 -15.74
CA VAL A 336 2.32 -8.97 -15.32
C VAL A 336 0.91 -8.85 -14.72
N CYS A 337 -0.10 -9.46 -15.35
CA CYS A 337 -1.45 -9.50 -14.82
C CYS A 337 -1.78 -10.89 -14.26
N ARG A 338 -1.63 -11.06 -12.95
CA ARG A 338 -1.91 -12.35 -12.28
C ARG A 338 -3.35 -12.85 -12.47
N CYS A 339 -4.33 -11.95 -12.50
CA CYS A 339 -5.74 -12.36 -12.59
C CYS A 339 -6.13 -12.92 -13.96
N GLU A 340 -5.60 -12.32 -15.03
CA GLU A 340 -5.86 -12.77 -16.42
C GLU A 340 -4.71 -13.64 -16.96
N SER A 341 -3.70 -13.95 -16.13
CA SER A 341 -2.50 -14.70 -16.49
C SER A 341 -1.70 -14.13 -17.68
N LEU A 342 -1.71 -12.81 -17.86
CA LEU A 342 -1.00 -12.15 -18.97
C LEU A 342 0.48 -11.95 -18.65
N LEU A 343 1.32 -12.28 -19.62
CA LEU A 343 2.76 -12.15 -19.60
C LEU A 343 3.20 -10.75 -20.05
N ARG A 344 4.46 -10.40 -19.85
CA ARG A 344 5.03 -9.15 -20.37
C ARG A 344 4.92 -9.07 -21.89
N CYS A 345 5.17 -10.16 -22.61
CA CYS A 345 5.05 -10.17 -24.07
C CYS A 345 3.64 -9.84 -24.54
N ASP A 346 2.59 -10.31 -23.85
CA ASP A 346 1.21 -9.98 -24.20
C ASP A 346 0.93 -8.48 -24.07
N ILE A 347 1.47 -7.86 -23.02
CA ILE A 347 1.37 -6.41 -22.81
C ILE A 347 2.15 -5.64 -23.89
N GLU A 348 3.36 -6.10 -24.23
CA GLU A 348 4.19 -5.46 -25.26
C GLU A 348 3.57 -5.58 -26.65
N ASN A 349 2.93 -6.71 -26.98
CA ASN A 349 2.21 -6.88 -28.24
C ASN A 349 1.09 -5.83 -28.41
N GLU A 350 0.32 -5.52 -27.37
CA GLU A 350 -0.69 -4.46 -27.42
C GLU A 350 -0.07 -3.07 -27.64
N ILE A 351 1.10 -2.82 -27.03
CA ILE A 351 1.80 -1.55 -27.20
C ILE A 351 2.30 -1.43 -28.65
N GLU A 352 2.83 -2.51 -29.22
CA GLU A 352 3.29 -2.57 -30.61
C GLU A 352 2.16 -2.36 -31.62
N THR A 353 0.92 -2.76 -31.30
CA THR A 353 -0.25 -2.50 -32.14
C THR A 353 -0.85 -1.09 -31.94
N GLY A 354 -0.28 -0.29 -31.03
CA GLY A 354 -0.61 1.14 -30.86
C GLY A 354 -1.22 1.51 -29.50
N ALA A 355 -1.25 0.60 -28.52
CA ALA A 355 -1.78 0.92 -27.19
C ALA A 355 -0.83 1.84 -26.39
N ALA A 356 -1.11 3.15 -26.41
CA ALA A 356 -0.35 4.15 -25.66
C ALA A 356 -0.86 4.42 -24.22
N THR A 357 -1.90 3.72 -23.77
CA THR A 357 -2.48 3.88 -22.43
C THR A 357 -2.79 2.55 -21.77
N THR A 358 -2.80 2.54 -20.44
CA THR A 358 -3.24 1.42 -19.61
C THR A 358 -4.65 0.93 -19.98
N ASN A 359 -5.55 1.84 -20.35
CA ASN A 359 -6.89 1.52 -20.83
C ASN A 359 -6.90 0.88 -22.22
N ALA A 360 -6.04 1.34 -23.13
CA ALA A 360 -5.91 0.71 -24.45
C ALA A 360 -5.40 -0.73 -24.32
N VAL A 361 -4.35 -0.95 -23.51
CA VAL A 361 -3.85 -2.29 -23.19
C VAL A 361 -4.94 -3.15 -22.53
N LYS A 362 -5.70 -2.59 -21.59
CA LYS A 362 -6.85 -3.26 -20.95
C LYS A 362 -7.90 -3.70 -21.99
N SER A 363 -8.23 -2.84 -22.95
CA SER A 363 -9.22 -3.15 -23.99
C SER A 363 -8.78 -4.26 -24.93
N GLY A 364 -7.50 -4.30 -25.32
CA GLY A 364 -6.98 -5.33 -26.23
C GLY A 364 -6.68 -6.68 -25.55
N SER A 365 -6.08 -6.65 -24.35
CA SER A 365 -5.59 -7.87 -23.67
C SER A 365 -6.41 -8.31 -22.46
N ARG A 366 -7.41 -7.52 -22.02
CA ARG A 366 -8.14 -7.67 -20.74
C ARG A 366 -7.31 -7.36 -19.49
N ALA A 367 -6.09 -6.86 -19.62
CA ALA A 367 -5.22 -6.56 -18.48
C ALA A 367 -5.91 -5.67 -17.43
N GLY A 368 -6.04 -6.21 -16.21
CA GLY A 368 -6.70 -5.53 -15.09
C GLY A 368 -8.22 -5.65 -15.04
N MET A 369 -8.84 -6.51 -15.87
CA MET A 369 -10.27 -6.82 -15.81
C MET A 369 -10.63 -7.91 -14.79
N GLY A 370 -9.64 -8.60 -14.21
CA GLY A 370 -9.88 -9.61 -13.19
C GLY A 370 -10.32 -9.03 -11.83
N PRO A 371 -10.54 -9.88 -10.81
CA PRO A 371 -11.14 -9.49 -9.53
C PRO A 371 -10.40 -8.39 -8.74
N CYS A 372 -9.11 -8.18 -9.02
CA CYS A 372 -8.35 -7.09 -8.42
C CYS A 372 -8.66 -5.71 -9.02
N GLY A 373 -9.39 -5.63 -10.14
CA GLY A 373 -9.70 -4.38 -10.85
C GLY A 373 -8.48 -3.64 -11.39
N GLY A 374 -7.38 -4.36 -11.64
CA GLY A 374 -6.12 -3.79 -12.12
C GLY A 374 -5.19 -3.24 -11.05
N LYS A 375 -5.55 -3.35 -9.76
CA LYS A 375 -4.79 -2.74 -8.66
C LYS A 375 -3.31 -3.13 -8.58
N TYR A 376 -2.96 -4.32 -9.06
CA TYR A 376 -1.58 -4.82 -8.96
C TYR A 376 -0.81 -4.75 -10.27
N CYS A 377 -1.48 -4.80 -11.43
CA CYS A 377 -0.80 -4.84 -12.73
C CYS A 377 -0.70 -3.46 -13.40
N GLN A 378 -1.66 -2.56 -13.16
CA GLN A 378 -1.80 -1.34 -13.95
C GLN A 378 -0.60 -0.40 -13.84
N SER A 379 0.00 -0.27 -12.66
CA SER A 379 1.20 0.55 -12.51
C SER A 379 2.43 -0.05 -13.18
N THR A 380 2.52 -1.39 -13.23
CA THR A 380 3.60 -2.04 -13.98
C THR A 380 3.39 -1.89 -15.48
N ILE A 381 2.15 -2.01 -15.95
CA ILE A 381 1.80 -1.75 -17.37
C ILE A 381 2.14 -0.30 -17.74
N ALA A 382 1.78 0.67 -16.90
CA ALA A 382 2.14 2.07 -17.12
C ALA A 382 3.66 2.28 -17.25
N LYS A 383 4.46 1.58 -16.43
CA LYS A 383 5.92 1.60 -16.55
C LYS A 383 6.44 0.99 -17.84
N ILE A 384 5.87 -0.13 -18.28
CA ILE A 384 6.23 -0.77 -19.54
C ILE A 384 5.94 0.17 -20.72
N ILE A 385 4.77 0.82 -20.74
CA ILE A 385 4.40 1.83 -21.74
C ILE A 385 5.39 3.00 -21.70
N ALA A 386 5.62 3.58 -20.52
CA ALA A 386 6.53 4.73 -20.35
C ALA A 386 7.96 4.42 -20.82
N ASP A 387 8.47 3.21 -20.51
CA ASP A 387 9.79 2.76 -20.96
C ASP A 387 9.86 2.55 -22.47
N ARG A 388 8.81 2.00 -23.10
CA ARG A 388 8.75 1.77 -24.55
C ARG A 388 8.61 3.06 -25.35
N GLU A 389 7.75 3.96 -24.89
CA GLU A 389 7.52 5.27 -25.52
C GLU A 389 8.58 6.33 -25.13
N ASN A 390 9.58 5.93 -24.32
CA ASN A 390 10.63 6.80 -23.81
C ASN A 390 10.10 8.11 -23.18
N GLN A 391 9.05 8.00 -22.37
CA GLN A 391 8.40 9.12 -21.70
C GLN A 391 8.32 8.93 -20.18
N SER A 392 7.92 9.98 -19.46
CA SER A 392 7.68 9.90 -18.02
C SER A 392 6.39 9.13 -17.73
N GLU A 393 6.36 8.35 -16.65
CA GLU A 393 5.14 7.71 -16.12
C GLU A 393 4.00 8.71 -15.88
N GLU A 394 4.32 9.96 -15.55
CA GLU A 394 3.36 11.05 -15.36
C GLU A 394 2.50 11.33 -16.61
N LYS A 395 3.03 11.05 -17.80
CA LYS A 395 2.30 11.25 -19.06
C LYS A 395 1.34 10.10 -19.38
N ILE A 396 1.46 8.97 -18.67
CA ILE A 396 0.54 7.85 -18.82
C ILE A 396 -0.66 8.08 -17.91
N ALA A 397 -1.86 8.13 -18.48
CA ALA A 397 -3.08 8.39 -17.73
C ALA A 397 -3.19 7.51 -16.46
N PRO A 398 -3.76 8.04 -15.36
CA PRO A 398 -3.85 7.32 -14.10
C PRO A 398 -4.58 5.98 -14.29
N PRO A 399 -4.11 4.93 -13.60
CA PRO A 399 -4.82 3.66 -13.60
C PRO A 399 -6.18 3.87 -12.91
N HIS A 400 -7.24 3.31 -13.49
CA HIS A 400 -8.63 3.32 -12.99
C HIS A 400 -9.57 4.42 -13.49
N LEU A 401 -9.21 5.21 -14.51
CA LEU A 401 -10.23 5.95 -15.26
C LEU A 401 -10.97 4.98 -16.19
N ASP A 402 -11.98 4.27 -15.69
CA ASP A 402 -12.84 3.47 -16.56
C ASP A 402 -13.41 4.37 -17.68
N LEU A 403 -13.38 3.87 -18.92
CA LEU A 403 -13.80 4.59 -20.14
C LEU A 403 -15.19 5.25 -20.02
N LEU A 404 -16.05 4.73 -19.13
CA LEU A 404 -17.41 5.21 -18.89
C LEU A 404 -17.47 6.46 -18.00
N CYS A 405 -16.46 6.73 -17.16
CA CYS A 405 -16.48 7.86 -16.22
C CYS A 405 -16.24 9.22 -16.87
N GLY A 406 -15.56 9.26 -18.03
CA GLY A 406 -15.29 10.51 -18.75
C GLY A 406 -16.55 11.14 -19.38
N LEU A 407 -17.54 10.32 -19.73
CA LEU A 407 -18.78 10.74 -20.40
C LEU A 407 -19.93 11.03 -19.42
N PHE A 408 -19.86 10.54 -18.18
CA PHE A 408 -20.93 10.68 -17.18
C PHE A 408 -20.41 11.26 -15.86
N ARG A 409 -19.94 12.52 -15.89
CA ARG A 409 -19.62 13.29 -14.66
C ARG A 409 -20.81 13.50 -13.71
N HIS A 410 -22.02 13.07 -14.08
CA HIS A 410 -23.25 13.28 -13.32
C HIS A 410 -23.99 12.00 -12.88
N LEU A 411 -23.50 10.78 -13.13
CA LEU A 411 -24.25 9.56 -12.77
C LEU A 411 -23.36 8.42 -12.25
N ARG A 412 -23.69 7.99 -11.02
CA ARG A 412 -23.47 6.68 -10.36
C ARG A 412 -22.07 6.04 -10.50
N PHE A 413 -21.33 6.01 -9.39
CA PHE A 413 -19.98 5.44 -9.31
C PHE A 413 -19.95 4.10 -8.54
N GLN A 414 -19.39 3.05 -9.15
CA GLN A 414 -19.12 1.76 -8.48
C GLN A 414 -17.64 1.70 -8.05
N ALA A 415 -17.39 1.59 -6.74
CA ALA A 415 -16.06 1.46 -6.15
C ALA A 415 -16.06 0.32 -5.10
N SER A 416 -15.47 -0.84 -5.40
CA SER A 416 -15.35 -1.96 -4.45
C SER A 416 -14.10 -1.82 -3.56
N LEU A 417 -14.32 -1.45 -2.29
CA LEU A 417 -13.31 -1.28 -1.25
C LEU A 417 -13.78 -1.91 0.08
N ASN A 418 -12.97 -2.80 0.67
CA ASN A 418 -13.20 -3.27 2.04
C ASN A 418 -12.86 -2.10 2.98
N ILE A 419 -13.87 -1.47 3.57
CA ILE A 419 -13.71 -0.27 4.41
C ILE A 419 -14.52 -0.45 5.68
N GLN A 420 -13.93 -0.13 6.82
CA GLN A 420 -14.68 0.00 8.07
C GLN A 420 -15.49 1.29 8.05
N ILE A 421 -16.80 1.19 8.25
CA ILE A 421 -17.68 2.37 8.27
C ILE A 421 -17.82 2.83 9.72
N TYR A 422 -17.51 4.10 9.96
CA TYR A 422 -17.71 4.76 11.24
C TYR A 422 -18.80 5.84 11.07
N LYS A 423 -19.88 5.75 11.84
CA LYS A 423 -20.95 6.75 11.85
C LYS A 423 -21.19 7.25 13.27
N TYR A 424 -21.16 8.56 13.47
CA TYR A 424 -21.51 9.15 14.76
C TYR A 424 -23.01 8.97 15.04
N ARG A 425 -23.38 8.43 16.22
CA ARG A 425 -24.78 8.42 16.65
C ARG A 425 -25.16 9.81 17.13
N ASN A 426 -26.20 10.37 16.53
CA ASN A 426 -26.86 11.54 17.10
C ASN A 426 -27.72 11.06 18.29
N PRO A 427 -27.51 11.54 19.53
CA PRO A 427 -28.34 11.12 20.68
C PRO A 427 -29.80 11.62 20.60
N LEU A 428 -30.16 12.39 19.57
CA LEU A 428 -31.51 12.93 19.35
C LEU A 428 -32.20 12.27 18.15
N ARG A 429 -32.47 10.96 18.24
CA ARG A 429 -33.56 10.28 17.54
C ARG A 429 -33.99 9.08 18.39
N TYR A 430 -34.95 9.31 19.27
CA TYR A 430 -35.90 8.26 19.65
C TYR A 430 -36.87 8.12 18.46
N ASP A 431 -37.05 6.87 18.02
CA ASP A 431 -38.03 6.31 17.06
C ASP A 431 -38.61 7.22 15.95
#